data_AF-A0A1Z9PCK3-F1
#
_entry.id   AF-A0A1Z9PCK3-F1
#
_cell.length_a   1.000
_cell.length_b   1.000
_cell.length_c   1.000
_cell.angle_alpha   90.00
_cell.angle_beta   90.00
_cell.angle_gamma   90.00
#
_symmetry.space_group_name_H-M   'P 1'
#
loop_
_entity.id
_entity.type
_entity.pdbx_description
1 polymer ?
#
loop_
_entity_poly.entity_id
_entity_poly.type
_entity_poly.pdbx_seq_one_letter_code
_entity_poly.pdbx_strand_id
1 'polypeptide(L)'
;MRLLLTLFLSLPLYSESTKIICELDGNYSVTYKDIKKTYLAEGIEIFKNFAQQTQQSLFLLKRAKTNFTQEDWEENPLYVVQYWEVDTEQEEFETLTHTLEPSPAWINIDAMWSSLTKETGISVSHIMEVGEEHPLFPEYEVEVYKIINSFNWYTGKGKIIGDIWLKKKDGTKGKNPKIEIHANGKCENQKKKF
;
A
#
# COMPACT_ATOMS: atom_id res chain seq x y z
N MET A 1 28.07 1.03 54.51
CA MET A 1 28.57 1.67 53.27
C MET A 1 28.53 0.80 52.02
N ARG A 2 28.25 -0.52 52.06
CA ARG A 2 28.10 -1.35 50.83
C ARG A 2 26.70 -1.35 50.22
N LEU A 3 25.64 -1.21 51.02
CA LEU A 3 24.24 -1.22 50.53
C LEU A 3 23.82 0.06 49.80
N LEU A 4 24.50 1.18 50.02
CA LEU A 4 24.16 2.44 49.36
C LEU A 4 24.63 2.48 47.90
N LEU A 5 25.70 1.75 47.55
CA LEU A 5 26.21 1.68 46.18
C LEU A 5 25.33 0.82 45.26
N THR A 6 24.66 -0.20 45.80
CA THR A 6 23.80 -1.09 45.01
C THR A 6 22.49 -0.43 44.58
N LEU A 7 22.03 0.61 45.29
CA LEU A 7 20.77 1.30 44.96
C LEU A 7 20.93 2.30 43.79
N PHE A 8 22.15 2.75 43.50
CA PHE A 8 22.41 3.67 42.38
C PHE A 8 22.60 2.97 41.02
N LEU A 9 22.80 1.64 41.01
CA LEU A 9 22.92 0.84 39.78
C LEU A 9 21.58 0.30 39.25
N SER A 10 20.46 0.54 39.92
CA SER A 10 19.13 0.09 39.47
C SER A 10 18.35 1.17 38.73
N LEU A 11 19.00 2.20 38.19
CA LEU A 11 18.33 3.09 37.25
C LEU A 11 17.93 2.25 36.02
N PRO A 12 16.64 2.20 35.65
CA PRO A 12 16.26 1.60 34.39
C PRO A 12 16.98 2.39 33.29
N LEU A 13 17.76 1.69 32.46
CA LEU A 13 18.13 2.20 31.14
C LEU A 13 16.80 2.32 30.37
N TYR A 14 16.17 3.47 30.47
CA TYR A 14 15.05 3.82 29.60
C TYR A 14 15.67 4.09 28.23
N SER A 15 15.46 3.15 27.32
CA SER A 15 15.68 3.40 25.90
C SER A 15 14.77 4.56 25.47
N GLU A 16 15.36 5.57 24.83
CA GLU A 16 14.63 6.75 24.33
C GLU A 16 14.03 6.41 22.97
N SER A 17 12.72 6.13 22.93
CA SER A 17 12.00 5.91 21.67
C SER A 17 11.81 7.26 20.95
N THR A 18 12.27 7.32 19.71
CA THR A 18 12.13 8.48 18.83
C THR A 18 10.96 8.26 17.89
N LYS A 19 10.10 9.28 17.77
CA LYS A 19 8.97 9.27 16.85
C LYS A 19 9.28 10.10 15.61
N ILE A 20 9.13 9.50 14.43
CA ILE A 20 9.43 10.11 13.13
C ILE A 20 8.15 10.12 12.29
N ILE A 21 7.88 11.25 11.64
CA ILE A 21 6.79 11.39 10.66
C ILE A 21 7.38 11.55 9.27
N CYS A 22 6.90 10.78 8.30
CA CYS A 22 7.24 10.95 6.89
C CYS A 22 6.01 11.32 6.08
N GLU A 23 6.09 12.41 5.33
CA GLU A 23 5.07 12.83 4.38
C GLU A 23 5.60 12.54 2.97
N LEU A 24 4.88 11.67 2.25
CA LEU A 24 5.29 11.15 0.96
C LEU A 24 4.24 11.49 -0.11
N ASP A 25 4.73 11.96 -1.25
CA ASP A 25 3.94 12.18 -2.44
C ASP A 25 4.35 11.17 -3.51
N GLY A 26 3.37 10.68 -4.26
CA GLY A 26 3.61 9.75 -5.34
C GLY A 26 2.36 9.35 -6.05
N ASN A 27 2.38 8.15 -6.62
CA ASN A 27 1.28 7.62 -7.39
C ASN A 27 1.01 6.16 -7.01
N TYR A 28 -0.22 5.72 -7.26
CA TYR A 28 -0.54 4.31 -7.37
C TYR A 28 -1.15 4.02 -8.73
N SER A 29 -0.78 2.88 -9.30
CA SER A 29 -1.27 2.43 -10.59
C SER A 29 -2.12 1.19 -10.39
N VAL A 30 -3.28 1.13 -11.04
CA VAL A 30 -4.20 -0.02 -10.95
C VAL A 30 -4.59 -0.50 -12.34
N THR A 31 -4.62 -1.82 -12.54
CA THR A 31 -5.01 -2.44 -13.82
C THR A 31 -6.53 -2.55 -14.02
N TYR A 32 -7.32 -2.20 -13.01
CA TYR A 32 -8.77 -2.21 -13.08
C TYR A 32 -9.32 -0.84 -12.72
N LYS A 33 -9.99 -0.21 -13.69
CA LYS A 33 -10.88 0.93 -13.50
C LYS A 33 -11.87 0.57 -12.39
N ASP A 34 -11.54 1.02 -11.18
CA ASP A 34 -12.28 1.08 -9.93
C ASP A 34 -13.65 0.37 -9.97
N ILE A 35 -13.87 -0.63 -9.11
CA ILE A 35 -15.11 -1.43 -9.02
C ILE A 35 -16.38 -0.55 -8.88
N LYS A 36 -16.23 0.75 -8.59
CA LYS A 36 -17.30 1.77 -8.73
C LYS A 36 -17.82 1.99 -10.17
N LYS A 37 -17.07 1.60 -11.21
CA LYS A 37 -17.53 1.58 -12.61
C LYS A 37 -18.38 0.37 -12.96
N THR A 38 -18.68 -0.53 -12.02
CA THR A 38 -19.68 -1.60 -12.24
C THR A 38 -21.07 -1.02 -12.53
N TYR A 39 -21.37 0.23 -12.11
CA TYR A 39 -22.56 0.98 -12.55
C TYR A 39 -22.59 1.27 -14.07
N LEU A 40 -21.44 1.32 -14.75
CA LEU A 40 -21.40 1.45 -16.21
C LEU A 40 -21.61 0.10 -16.92
N ALA A 41 -21.44 -1.04 -16.24
CA ALA A 41 -21.76 -2.35 -16.80
C ALA A 41 -23.28 -2.54 -16.96
N GLU A 42 -24.10 -1.99 -16.05
CA GLU A 42 -25.55 -1.83 -16.26
C GLU A 42 -25.85 -0.91 -17.45
N GLY A 43 -25.10 0.19 -17.59
CA GLY A 43 -25.17 1.05 -18.78
C GLY A 43 -24.91 0.31 -20.09
N ILE A 44 -23.98 -0.66 -20.10
CA ILE A 44 -23.67 -1.48 -21.28
C ILE A 44 -24.83 -2.41 -21.66
N GLU A 45 -25.62 -2.92 -20.71
CA GLU A 45 -26.85 -3.66 -21.01
C GLU A 45 -27.93 -2.76 -21.62
N ILE A 46 -28.08 -1.54 -21.10
CA ILE A 46 -28.95 -0.50 -21.67
C ILE A 46 -28.53 -0.18 -23.11
N PHE A 47 -27.23 -0.03 -23.37
CA PHE A 47 -26.69 0.17 -24.72
C PHE A 47 -26.78 -1.07 -25.62
N LYS A 48 -26.77 -2.29 -25.08
CA LYS A 48 -26.99 -3.53 -25.86
C LYS A 48 -28.41 -3.60 -26.41
N ASN A 49 -29.39 -3.26 -25.58
CA ASN A 49 -30.81 -3.20 -25.96
C ASN A 49 -31.06 -2.04 -26.94
N PHE A 50 -30.37 -0.91 -26.75
CA PHE A 50 -30.41 0.23 -27.69
C PHE A 50 -29.68 -0.07 -29.01
N ALA A 51 -28.60 -0.83 -28.96
CA ALA A 51 -27.77 -1.09 -30.13
C ALA A 51 -28.26 -2.21 -31.06
N GLN A 52 -29.24 -3.00 -30.61
CA GLN A 52 -30.02 -3.83 -31.53
C GLN A 52 -30.78 -3.01 -32.58
N GLN A 53 -30.94 -1.69 -32.39
CA GLN A 53 -31.72 -0.84 -33.29
C GLN A 53 -30.93 -0.08 -34.38
N THR A 54 -29.59 0.10 -34.34
CA THR A 54 -28.90 0.84 -35.43
C THR A 54 -27.44 0.39 -35.72
N GLN A 55 -27.02 0.39 -37.00
CA GLN A 55 -25.64 0.06 -37.39
C GLN A 55 -24.58 1.01 -36.79
N GLN A 56 -24.95 2.27 -36.49
CA GLN A 56 -24.06 3.26 -35.86
C GLN A 56 -23.73 2.91 -34.41
N SER A 57 -24.69 2.39 -33.64
CA SER A 57 -24.45 1.91 -32.28
C SER A 57 -23.54 0.68 -32.22
N LEU A 58 -23.51 -0.13 -33.29
CA LEU A 58 -22.61 -1.29 -33.38
C LEU A 58 -21.13 -0.86 -33.53
N PHE A 59 -20.87 0.22 -34.26
CA PHE A 59 -19.53 0.82 -34.38
C PHE A 59 -19.05 1.42 -33.06
N LEU A 60 -19.93 2.14 -32.35
CA LEU A 60 -19.62 2.67 -31.01
C LEU A 60 -19.38 1.55 -29.99
N LEU A 61 -20.15 0.46 -30.05
CA LEU A 61 -19.90 -0.74 -29.24
C LEU A 61 -18.56 -1.40 -29.55
N LYS A 62 -18.20 -1.54 -30.82
CA LYS A 62 -16.89 -2.09 -31.21
C LYS A 62 -15.74 -1.20 -30.74
N ARG A 63 -15.86 0.13 -30.89
CA ARG A 63 -14.87 1.12 -30.43
C ARG A 63 -14.75 1.16 -28.91
N ALA A 64 -15.87 1.05 -28.20
CA ALA A 64 -15.89 0.91 -26.75
C ALA A 64 -15.17 -0.38 -26.35
N LYS A 65 -15.52 -1.53 -26.95
CA LYS A 65 -14.86 -2.83 -26.69
C LYS A 65 -13.35 -2.80 -26.95
N THR A 66 -12.87 -2.16 -28.02
CA THR A 66 -11.42 -2.06 -28.30
C THR A 66 -10.67 -1.18 -27.29
N ASN A 67 -11.34 -0.18 -26.70
CA ASN A 67 -10.77 0.64 -25.63
C ASN A 67 -10.79 -0.06 -24.25
N PHE A 68 -11.44 -1.22 -24.12
CA PHE A 68 -11.49 -2.00 -22.86
C PHE A 68 -10.54 -3.21 -22.86
N THR A 69 -9.77 -3.42 -23.94
CA THR A 69 -8.92 -4.62 -24.14
C THR A 69 -7.44 -4.40 -23.91
N GLN A 70 -7.00 -3.19 -23.57
CA GLN A 70 -5.63 -2.95 -23.09
C GLN A 70 -5.66 -2.93 -21.57
N GLU A 71 -4.70 -3.62 -20.94
CA GLU A 71 -4.38 -3.47 -19.51
C GLU A 71 -3.84 -2.06 -19.29
N ASP A 72 -4.72 -1.06 -19.44
CA ASP A 72 -4.37 0.35 -19.27
C ASP A 72 -4.19 0.60 -17.78
N TRP A 73 -2.94 0.69 -17.36
CA TRP A 73 -2.58 1.13 -16.02
C TRP A 73 -3.09 2.56 -15.81
N GLU A 74 -4.03 2.72 -14.90
CA GLU A 74 -4.51 4.04 -14.49
C GLU A 74 -3.66 4.51 -13.30
N GLU A 75 -2.73 5.42 -13.58
CA GLU A 75 -1.88 6.06 -12.57
C GLU A 75 -2.66 7.21 -11.90
N ASN A 76 -2.77 7.16 -10.58
CA ASN A 76 -3.50 8.12 -9.76
C ASN A 76 -2.59 8.71 -8.69
N PRO A 77 -2.73 10.00 -8.36
CA PRO A 77 -1.95 10.61 -7.29
C PRO A 77 -2.25 9.95 -5.94
N LEU A 78 -1.20 9.85 -5.13
CA LEU A 78 -1.20 9.22 -3.82
C LEU A 78 -0.41 10.09 -2.84
N TYR A 79 -1.03 10.40 -1.71
CA TYR A 79 -0.36 10.97 -0.55
C TYR A 79 -0.27 9.91 0.55
N VAL A 80 0.89 9.77 1.18
CA VAL A 80 1.11 8.80 2.25
C VAL A 80 1.76 9.48 3.44
N VAL A 81 1.17 9.29 4.61
CA VAL A 81 1.76 9.70 5.88
C VAL A 81 2.19 8.45 6.64
N GLN A 82 3.47 8.37 7.00
CA GLN A 82 4.03 7.30 7.82
C GLN A 82 4.42 7.84 9.20
N TYR A 83 4.05 7.12 10.24
CA TYR A 83 4.40 7.36 11.63
C TYR A 83 5.26 6.20 12.11
N TRP A 84 6.51 6.49 12.42
CA TRP A 84 7.49 5.53 12.87
C TRP A 84 7.81 5.76 14.35
N GLU A 85 7.95 4.68 15.09
CA GLU A 85 8.54 4.67 16.43
C GLU A 85 9.75 3.74 16.40
N VAL A 86 10.90 4.26 16.82
CA VAL A 86 12.20 3.59 16.70
C VAL A 86 13.04 3.85 17.94
N ASP A 87 13.73 2.83 18.41
CA ASP A 87 14.78 2.97 19.42
C ASP A 87 16.03 3.53 18.72
N THR A 88 16.37 4.78 19.01
CA THR A 88 17.54 5.43 18.38
C THR A 88 18.88 4.99 18.95
N GLU A 89 18.93 4.41 20.16
CA GLU A 89 20.18 3.91 20.72
C GLU A 89 20.57 2.55 20.15
N GLN A 90 19.56 1.69 19.94
CA GLN A 90 19.76 0.35 19.37
C GLN A 90 19.52 0.30 17.85
N GLU A 91 19.06 1.40 17.24
CA GLU A 91 18.59 1.46 15.85
C GLU A 91 17.51 0.40 15.54
N GLU A 92 16.67 0.11 16.54
CA GLU A 92 15.65 -0.93 16.46
C GLU A 92 14.29 -0.35 16.07
N PHE A 93 13.57 -1.11 15.26
CA PHE A 93 12.21 -0.80 14.86
C PHE A 93 11.23 -1.19 15.97
N GLU A 94 10.38 -0.26 16.41
CA GLU A 94 9.30 -0.57 17.35
C GLU A 94 7.96 -0.69 16.63
N THR A 95 7.49 0.40 15.99
CA THR A 95 6.18 0.42 15.34
C THR A 95 6.15 1.29 14.08
N LEU A 96 5.24 0.94 13.15
CA LEU A 96 4.95 1.68 11.94
C LEU A 96 3.43 1.73 11.76
N THR A 97 2.89 2.93 11.67
CA THR A 97 1.53 3.18 11.19
C THR A 97 1.62 4.01 9.93
N HIS A 98 0.86 3.69 8.89
CA HIS A 98 0.85 4.50 7.67
C HIS A 98 -0.57 4.69 7.16
N THR A 99 -0.85 5.85 6.59
CA THR A 99 -2.14 6.23 6.01
C THR A 99 -1.93 6.58 4.55
N LEU A 100 -2.75 6.02 3.67
CA LEU A 100 -2.72 6.28 2.23
C LEU A 100 -3.98 7.04 1.82
N GLU A 101 -3.81 8.12 1.06
CA GLU A 101 -4.88 8.97 0.54
C GLU A 101 -4.74 9.15 -0.98
N PRO A 102 -5.67 8.62 -1.81
CA PRO A 102 -6.79 7.76 -1.43
C PRO A 102 -6.30 6.38 -0.97
N SER A 103 -7.05 5.72 -0.09
CA SER A 103 -6.70 4.37 0.39
C SER A 103 -7.01 3.32 -0.69
N PRO A 104 -6.01 2.61 -1.25
CA PRO A 104 -6.25 1.53 -2.20
C PRO A 104 -6.97 0.38 -1.50
N ALA A 105 -8.08 -0.10 -2.07
CA ALA A 105 -8.97 -1.07 -1.42
C ALA A 105 -8.30 -2.41 -1.05
N TRP A 106 -7.21 -2.76 -1.74
CA TRP A 106 -6.54 -4.07 -1.66
C TRP A 106 -5.34 -4.09 -0.71
N ILE A 107 -5.14 -3.03 0.08
CA ILE A 107 -4.12 -3.04 1.13
C ILE A 107 -4.66 -3.80 2.33
N ASN A 108 -3.96 -4.86 2.70
CA ASN A 108 -4.13 -5.58 3.94
C ASN A 108 -3.20 -5.00 5.03
N ILE A 109 -3.79 -4.38 6.04
CA ILE A 109 -3.09 -3.79 7.19
C ILE A 109 -2.56 -4.88 8.13
N ASP A 110 -3.20 -6.05 8.15
CA ASP A 110 -2.87 -7.18 9.03
C ASP A 110 -1.85 -8.14 8.40
N ALA A 111 -1.26 -7.78 7.25
CA ALA A 111 -0.25 -8.59 6.59
C ALA A 111 0.99 -8.78 7.48
N MET A 112 1.66 -9.93 7.34
CA MET A 112 2.84 -10.23 8.14
C MET A 112 3.93 -9.18 7.89
N TRP A 113 4.43 -8.59 8.96
CA TRP A 113 5.46 -7.57 8.90
C TRP A 113 6.84 -8.16 9.23
N SER A 114 7.86 -7.65 8.54
CA SER A 114 9.26 -7.91 8.86
C SER A 114 10.05 -6.61 8.78
N SER A 115 10.88 -6.34 9.79
CA SER A 115 11.77 -5.19 9.80
C SER A 115 13.18 -5.61 9.43
N LEU A 116 13.87 -4.72 8.71
CA LEU A 116 15.27 -4.84 8.35
C LEU A 116 15.95 -3.51 8.69
N THR A 117 16.77 -3.51 9.72
CA THR A 117 17.68 -2.41 10.04
C THR A 117 18.89 -2.47 9.12
N LYS A 118 19.20 -1.35 8.47
CA LYS A 118 20.40 -1.12 7.68
C LYS A 118 21.18 0.01 8.35
N GLU A 119 22.48 0.07 8.09
CA GLU A 119 23.35 1.16 8.57
C GLU A 119 22.83 2.57 8.21
N THR A 120 22.00 2.67 7.16
CA THR A 120 21.50 3.95 6.64
C THR A 120 20.03 4.23 6.98
N GLY A 121 19.30 3.28 7.56
CA GLY A 121 17.86 3.40 7.74
C GLY A 121 17.15 2.10 8.08
N ILE A 122 15.86 2.18 8.38
CA ILE A 122 14.99 1.01 8.60
C ILE A 122 14.12 0.78 7.37
N SER A 123 13.86 -0.49 7.06
CA SER A 123 12.88 -0.93 6.06
C SER A 123 11.92 -1.93 6.69
N VAL A 124 10.61 -1.71 6.54
CA VAL A 124 9.55 -2.62 7.01
C VAL A 124 8.79 -3.15 5.81
N SER A 125 8.76 -4.47 5.65
CA SER A 125 8.06 -5.15 4.56
C SER A 125 6.81 -5.85 5.09
N HIS A 126 5.66 -5.55 4.49
CA HIS A 126 4.41 -6.29 4.66
C HIS A 126 4.29 -7.29 3.52
N ILE A 127 4.18 -8.57 3.84
CA ILE A 127 4.17 -9.67 2.88
C ILE A 127 2.98 -10.58 3.19
N MET A 128 2.37 -11.13 2.15
CA MET A 128 1.46 -12.27 2.25
C MET A 128 2.02 -13.41 1.40
N GLU A 129 1.78 -14.65 1.81
CA GLU A 129 2.31 -15.81 1.10
C GLU A 129 1.52 -16.07 -0.19
N VAL A 130 2.21 -16.63 -1.18
CA VAL A 130 1.59 -16.96 -2.47
C VAL A 130 0.53 -18.05 -2.27
N GLY A 131 -0.67 -17.82 -2.77
CA GLY A 131 -1.82 -18.72 -2.62
C GLY A 131 -2.66 -18.45 -1.37
N GLU A 132 -2.28 -17.52 -0.50
CA GLU A 132 -3.14 -17.09 0.60
C GLU A 132 -4.40 -16.39 0.09
N GLU A 133 -5.50 -16.58 0.81
CA GLU A 133 -6.75 -15.87 0.54
C GLU A 133 -6.65 -14.42 1.00
N HIS A 134 -7.07 -13.47 0.15
CA HIS A 134 -7.07 -12.07 0.54
C HIS A 134 -8.18 -11.82 1.60
N PRO A 135 -7.86 -11.28 2.79
CA PRO A 135 -8.82 -11.22 3.91
C PRO A 135 -10.05 -10.35 3.62
N LEU A 136 -9.87 -9.28 2.83
CA LEU A 136 -10.98 -8.40 2.42
C LEU A 136 -11.70 -8.87 1.15
N PHE A 137 -11.09 -9.77 0.38
CA PHE A 137 -11.62 -10.24 -0.91
C PHE A 137 -11.39 -11.76 -1.09
N PRO A 138 -12.17 -12.59 -0.38
CA PRO A 138 -12.06 -14.06 -0.37
C PRO A 138 -12.05 -14.76 -1.73
N GLU A 139 -12.59 -14.10 -2.76
CA GLU A 139 -12.65 -14.59 -4.12
C GLU A 139 -11.30 -14.53 -4.87
N TYR A 140 -10.29 -13.89 -4.25
CA TYR A 140 -8.94 -13.78 -4.77
C TYR A 140 -7.90 -14.50 -3.90
N GLU A 141 -6.87 -15.02 -4.56
CA GLU A 141 -5.65 -15.56 -3.99
C GLU A 141 -4.49 -14.61 -4.28
N VAL A 142 -3.54 -14.52 -3.35
CA VAL A 142 -2.33 -13.72 -3.50
C VAL A 142 -1.40 -14.37 -4.52
N GLU A 143 -1.02 -13.63 -5.56
CA GLU A 143 0.06 -14.01 -6.49
C GLU A 143 1.36 -13.29 -6.12
N VAL A 144 1.27 -12.01 -5.80
CA VAL A 144 2.35 -11.19 -5.24
C VAL A 144 1.72 -10.23 -4.23
N TYR A 145 2.29 -10.16 -3.03
CA TYR A 145 1.92 -9.11 -2.08
C TYR A 145 3.16 -8.66 -1.34
N LYS A 146 3.62 -7.44 -1.62
CA LYS A 146 4.78 -6.86 -0.97
C LYS A 146 4.64 -5.35 -0.88
N ILE A 147 4.59 -4.83 0.35
CA ILE A 147 4.61 -3.38 0.60
C ILE A 147 5.79 -3.06 1.50
N ILE A 148 6.75 -2.33 0.97
CA ILE A 148 7.98 -1.92 1.65
C ILE A 148 7.88 -0.44 2.00
N ASN A 149 7.92 -0.16 3.29
CA ASN A 149 8.09 1.17 3.83
C ASN A 149 9.55 1.33 4.26
N SER A 150 10.18 2.45 4.00
CA SER A 150 11.55 2.68 4.42
C SER A 150 11.81 4.16 4.64
N PHE A 151 12.76 4.46 5.53
CA PHE A 151 13.30 5.79 5.66
C PHE A 151 14.82 5.71 5.86
N ASN A 152 15.49 6.85 5.68
CA ASN A 152 16.94 6.96 5.81
C ASN A 152 17.29 8.02 6.86
N TRP A 153 18.09 7.63 7.86
CA TRP A 153 18.47 8.46 9.02
C TRP A 153 19.17 9.76 8.62
N TYR A 154 20.08 9.67 7.64
CA TYR A 154 21.00 10.76 7.29
C TYR A 154 20.41 11.74 6.28
N THR A 155 19.58 11.26 5.37
CA THR A 155 18.97 12.10 4.33
C THR A 155 17.61 12.64 4.73
N GLY A 156 16.99 12.07 5.78
CA GLY A 156 15.62 12.40 6.17
C GLY A 156 14.63 12.11 5.04
N LYS A 157 14.88 11.09 4.20
CA LYS A 157 14.01 10.72 3.10
C LYS A 157 13.26 9.44 3.41
N GLY A 158 11.96 9.45 3.14
CA GLY A 158 11.07 8.29 3.25
C GLY A 158 10.66 7.77 1.87
N LYS A 159 10.28 6.51 1.83
CA LYS A 159 9.79 5.84 0.62
C LYS A 159 8.80 4.75 0.97
N ILE A 160 7.78 4.59 0.13
CA ILE A 160 6.91 3.42 0.08
C ILE A 160 6.93 2.86 -1.34
N ILE A 161 7.08 1.54 -1.44
CA ILE A 161 6.99 0.77 -2.69
C ILE A 161 6.05 -0.40 -2.42
N GLY A 162 5.06 -0.61 -3.27
CA GLY A 162 4.12 -1.71 -3.11
C GLY A 162 3.81 -2.39 -4.42
N ASP A 163 3.81 -3.72 -4.42
CA ASP A 163 3.34 -4.56 -5.52
C ASP A 163 2.28 -5.52 -4.96
N ILE A 164 1.06 -5.43 -5.45
CA ILE A 164 -0.06 -6.29 -5.03
C ILE A 164 -0.73 -6.85 -6.27
N TRP A 165 -0.53 -8.14 -6.53
CA TRP A 165 -1.13 -8.88 -7.63
C TRP A 165 -1.99 -10.00 -7.06
N LEU A 166 -3.27 -9.99 -7.39
CA LEU A 166 -4.20 -11.01 -6.94
C LEU A 166 -4.80 -11.77 -8.11
N LYS A 167 -5.06 -13.05 -7.88
CA LYS A 167 -5.59 -13.97 -8.88
C LYS A 167 -6.95 -14.49 -8.44
N LYS A 168 -7.94 -14.40 -9.31
CA LYS A 168 -9.27 -14.93 -9.00
C LYS A 168 -9.28 -16.46 -8.93
N LYS A 169 -9.95 -17.02 -7.92
CA LYS A 169 -10.05 -18.48 -7.69
C LYS A 169 -10.80 -19.24 -8.78
N ASP A 170 -11.77 -18.58 -9.43
CA ASP A 170 -12.64 -19.20 -10.45
C ASP A 170 -11.95 -19.46 -11.81
N GLY A 171 -10.67 -19.08 -11.95
CA GLY A 171 -9.89 -19.31 -13.16
C GLY A 171 -10.30 -18.47 -14.37
N THR A 172 -11.20 -17.50 -14.21
CA THR A 172 -11.61 -16.62 -15.32
C THR A 172 -10.44 -15.73 -15.75
N LYS A 173 -10.05 -15.83 -17.02
CA LYS A 173 -8.96 -15.02 -17.59
C LYS A 173 -9.44 -13.59 -17.82
N GLY A 174 -8.76 -12.60 -17.22
CA GLY A 174 -8.87 -11.18 -17.61
C GLY A 174 -9.39 -10.16 -16.58
N LYS A 175 -9.33 -10.42 -15.26
CA LYS A 175 -9.79 -9.46 -14.22
C LYS A 175 -9.00 -9.52 -12.91
N ASN A 176 -7.73 -9.89 -12.98
CA ASN A 176 -6.86 -9.97 -11.81
C ASN A 176 -6.37 -8.56 -11.43
N PRO A 177 -6.72 -8.04 -10.25
CA PRO A 177 -6.27 -6.72 -9.84
C PRO A 177 -4.76 -6.76 -9.62
N LYS A 178 -4.08 -5.79 -10.24
CA LYS A 178 -2.67 -5.49 -9.99
C LYS A 178 -2.58 -4.04 -9.56
N ILE A 179 -1.78 -3.80 -8.53
CA ILE A 179 -1.53 -2.49 -7.98
C ILE A 179 -0.05 -2.32 -7.80
N GLU A 180 0.42 -1.17 -8.23
CA GLU A 180 1.77 -0.69 -7.97
C GLU A 180 1.66 0.61 -7.18
N ILE A 181 2.44 0.74 -6.11
CA ILE A 181 2.49 1.91 -5.25
C ILE A 181 3.91 2.45 -5.28
N HIS A 182 4.06 3.73 -5.54
CA HIS A 182 5.36 4.40 -5.44
C HIS A 182 5.20 5.82 -4.94
N ALA A 183 5.66 6.08 -3.71
CA ALA A 183 5.74 7.43 -3.16
C ALA A 183 7.03 7.66 -2.39
N ASN A 184 7.51 8.91 -2.40
CA ASN A 184 8.70 9.34 -1.69
C ASN A 184 8.52 10.74 -1.12
N GLY A 185 9.36 11.10 -0.16
CA GLY A 185 9.23 12.40 0.49
C GLY A 185 10.20 12.57 1.64
N LYS A 186 9.84 13.44 2.57
CA LYS A 186 10.69 13.84 3.69
C LYS A 186 10.18 13.28 5.00
N CYS A 187 11.11 12.95 5.87
CA CYS A 187 10.90 12.49 7.23
C CYS A 187 11.47 13.50 8.20
N GLU A 188 10.71 13.80 9.26
CA GLU A 188 11.08 14.75 10.30
C GLU A 188 10.69 14.19 11.69
N ASN A 189 11.26 14.74 12.75
CA ASN A 189 10.86 14.37 14.11
C ASN A 189 9.40 14.77 14.33
N GLN A 190 8.60 13.83 14.86
CA GLN A 190 7.19 14.07 15.11
C GLN A 190 7.03 15.12 16.21
N LYS A 191 6.37 16.24 15.89
CA LYS A 191 6.05 17.31 16.83
C LYS A 191 4.54 17.51 16.90
N LYS A 192 3.99 17.46 18.11
CA LYS A 192 2.57 17.79 18.34
C LYS A 192 2.37 19.29 18.12
N LYS A 193 1.54 19.64 17.13
CA LYS A 193 1.27 21.04 16.75
C LYS A 193 0.08 21.65 17.51
N PHE A 194 -0.79 20.81 18.07
CA PHE A 194 -2.01 21.18 18.82
C PHE A 194 -2.15 20.31 20.07
#